data_AF-A0A3M1D3G2-F1
#
_entry.id   AF-A0A3M1D3G2-F1
#
_cell.length_a   1.000
_cell.length_b   1.000
_cell.length_c   1.000
_cell.angle_alpha   90.00
_cell.angle_beta   90.00
_cell.angle_gamma   90.00
#
_symmetry.space_group_name_H-M   'P 1'
#
loop_
_entity.id
_entity.type
_entity.pdbx_description
1 polymer ?
#
loop_
_entity_poly.entity_id
_entity_poly.type
_entity_poly.pdbx_seq_one_letter_code
_entity_poly.pdbx_strand_id
1 'polypeptide(L)'
;MVPSRRVVLRTGLVGTALLVVGGAGLGLTSSTVRTPPPGLKVLDARTWTVLDALSDVLCPGGEGRPAASELGVAALIDTQLSTMHPADAADFGRVLLLLDNALVGLLFDGRPRHFADAPAAVQAQILASWRDSRLLVRRQAYKALRGLVMATYWAQPETYAWSGYPGPPDFGQARAPADDFEALAAEGRLRRMGRAEGRPRSSLPPGEGRAPADDELPAAEPRQEAP
;
A
#
# COMPACT_ATOMS: atom_id res chain seq x y z
N MET A 1 0.71 55.27 22.91
CA MET A 1 1.92 55.59 22.11
C MET A 1 1.73 54.97 20.73
N VAL A 2 1.55 55.76 19.68
CA VAL A 2 1.28 55.23 18.33
C VAL A 2 2.62 54.87 17.67
N PRO A 3 2.82 53.62 17.21
CA PRO A 3 4.09 53.23 16.61
C PRO A 3 4.34 54.00 15.31
N SER A 4 5.58 54.49 15.13
CA SER A 4 6.00 55.20 13.93
C SER A 4 6.03 54.26 12.72
N ARG A 5 5.59 54.74 11.55
CA ARG A 5 5.59 53.97 10.28
C ARG A 5 6.96 53.35 9.96
N ARG A 6 8.04 54.06 10.31
CA ARG A 6 9.42 53.57 10.13
C ARG A 6 9.77 52.41 11.07
N VAL A 7 9.22 52.42 12.28
CA VAL A 7 9.40 51.32 13.25
C VAL A 7 8.65 50.09 12.75
N VAL A 8 7.40 50.24 12.29
CA VAL A 8 6.60 49.14 11.72
C VAL A 8 7.28 48.51 10.50
N LEU A 9 7.80 49.32 9.58
CA LEU A 9 8.52 48.83 8.40
C LEU A 9 9.84 48.14 8.76
N ARG A 10 10.60 48.69 9.72
CA ARG A 10 11.87 48.10 10.15
C ARG A 10 11.66 46.78 10.89
N THR A 11 10.66 46.69 11.76
CA THR A 11 10.31 45.43 12.44
C THR A 11 9.76 44.40 11.47
N GLY A 12 8.97 44.83 10.48
CA GLY A 12 8.47 43.94 9.42
C GLY A 12 9.61 43.36 8.57
N LEU A 13 10.59 44.18 8.18
CA LEU A 13 11.73 43.77 7.36
C LEU A 13 12.68 42.80 8.11
N VAL A 14 12.86 43.00 9.42
CA VAL A 14 13.62 42.05 10.26
C VAL A 14 12.86 40.72 10.39
N GLY A 15 11.54 40.76 10.58
CA GLY A 15 10.71 39.56 10.64
C GLY A 15 10.73 38.76 9.33
N THR A 16 10.63 39.43 8.19
CA THR A 16 10.71 38.75 6.88
C THR A 16 12.10 38.18 6.60
N ALA A 17 13.17 38.91 6.95
CA ALA A 17 14.53 38.39 6.82
C ALA A 17 14.76 37.14 7.68
N LEU A 18 14.30 37.14 8.94
CA LEU A 18 14.37 35.97 9.82
C LEU A 18 13.58 34.77 9.27
N LEU A 19 12.38 35.01 8.72
CA LEU A 19 11.57 33.96 8.09
C LEU A 19 12.23 33.39 6.84
N VAL A 20 12.81 34.23 5.99
CA VAL A 20 13.51 33.78 4.78
C VAL A 20 14.76 32.99 5.14
N VAL A 21 15.58 33.48 6.08
CA VAL A 21 16.81 32.79 6.50
C VAL A 21 16.49 31.50 7.26
N GLY A 22 15.53 31.53 8.19
CA GLY A 22 15.11 30.36 8.95
C GLY A 22 14.42 29.30 8.09
N GLY A 23 13.54 29.73 7.18
CA GLY A 23 12.84 28.86 6.24
C GLY A 23 13.77 28.23 5.20
N ALA A 24 14.71 29.02 4.65
CA ALA A 24 15.74 28.49 3.76
C ALA A 24 16.69 27.55 4.50
N GLY A 25 17.11 27.90 5.73
CA GLY A 25 17.96 27.05 6.57
C GLY A 25 17.35 25.67 6.80
N LEU A 26 16.08 25.60 7.21
CA LEU A 26 15.37 24.34 7.43
C LEU A 26 15.00 23.60 6.15
N GLY A 27 14.81 24.31 5.03
CA GLY A 27 14.57 23.68 3.74
C GLY A 27 15.83 23.06 3.12
N LEU A 28 17.00 23.60 3.46
CA LEU A 28 18.30 23.24 2.88
C LEU A 28 19.18 22.40 3.80
N THR A 29 18.78 22.16 5.06
CA THR A 29 19.49 21.23 5.93
C THR A 29 19.52 19.83 5.31
N SER A 30 20.67 19.18 5.40
CA SER A 30 20.81 17.80 4.97
C SER A 30 20.26 16.87 6.05
N SER A 31 19.48 15.88 5.65
CA SER A 31 19.16 14.75 6.50
C SER A 31 20.40 13.87 6.71
N THR A 32 20.40 13.06 7.76
CA THR A 32 21.35 11.94 7.87
C THR A 32 21.20 11.03 6.65
N VAL A 33 22.33 10.51 6.19
CA VAL A 33 22.38 9.49 5.13
C VAL A 33 22.92 8.21 5.77
N ARG A 34 22.09 7.18 5.82
CA ARG A 34 22.49 5.81 6.16
C ARG A 34 23.27 5.24 4.97
N THR A 35 24.19 4.31 5.21
CA THR A 35 24.96 3.67 4.14
C THR A 35 24.04 2.75 3.32
N PRO A 36 23.73 3.07 2.05
CA PRO A 36 22.89 2.21 1.24
C PRO A 36 23.66 0.94 0.83
N PRO A 37 22.95 -0.18 0.59
CA PRO A 37 23.57 -1.33 -0.06
C PRO A 37 24.02 -0.96 -1.47
N PRO A 38 25.09 -1.60 -1.98
CA PRO A 38 25.52 -1.38 -3.35
C PRO A 38 24.43 -1.81 -4.34
N GLY A 39 24.29 -1.09 -5.45
CA GLY A 39 23.42 -1.50 -6.56
C GLY A 39 21.97 -1.00 -6.49
N LEU A 40 21.70 0.13 -5.82
CA LEU A 40 20.40 0.82 -5.96
C LEU A 40 20.11 1.15 -7.43
N LYS A 41 18.88 0.89 -7.85
CA LYS A 41 18.42 1.02 -9.24
C LYS A 41 17.68 2.32 -9.49
N VAL A 42 16.88 2.79 -8.53
CA VAL A 42 15.99 3.95 -8.71
C VAL A 42 16.21 5.01 -7.63
N LEU A 43 16.30 4.58 -6.37
CA LEU A 43 16.46 5.47 -5.23
C LEU A 43 17.92 5.93 -5.11
N ASP A 44 18.08 7.18 -4.69
CA ASP A 44 19.38 7.69 -4.25
C ASP A 44 19.60 7.38 -2.76
N ALA A 45 20.81 7.65 -2.26
CA ALA A 45 21.16 7.36 -0.86
C ALA A 45 20.24 8.07 0.14
N ARG A 46 19.73 9.26 -0.20
CA ARG A 46 18.85 10.04 0.66
C ARG A 46 17.46 9.43 0.75
N THR A 47 16.80 9.22 -0.39
CA THR A 47 15.46 8.64 -0.46
C THR A 47 15.46 7.20 0.08
N TRP A 48 16.52 6.43 -0.18
CA TRP A 48 16.72 5.13 0.43
C TRP A 48 16.81 5.21 1.96
N THR A 49 17.57 6.17 2.51
CA THR A 49 17.67 6.35 3.98
C THR A 49 16.32 6.66 4.62
N VAL A 50 15.51 7.51 3.98
CA VAL A 50 14.17 7.85 4.47
C VAL A 50 13.27 6.62 4.43
N LEU A 51 13.33 5.85 3.35
CA LEU A 51 12.55 4.63 3.20
C LEU A 51 12.96 3.55 4.20
N ASP A 52 14.26 3.41 4.48
CA ASP A 52 14.79 2.47 5.47
C ASP A 52 14.32 2.82 6.89
N ALA A 53 14.45 4.08 7.29
CA ALA A 53 13.91 4.57 8.56
C ALA A 53 12.38 4.40 8.67
N LEU A 54 11.66 4.71 7.59
CA LEU A 54 10.21 4.49 7.51
C LEU A 54 9.84 3.02 7.67
N SER A 55 10.60 2.13 7.05
CA SER A 55 10.37 0.69 7.10
C SER A 55 10.57 0.17 8.52
N ASP A 56 11.63 0.60 9.22
CA ASP A 56 11.86 0.24 10.63
C ASP A 56 10.75 0.74 11.57
N VAL A 57 10.18 1.92 11.33
CA VAL A 57 9.09 2.42 12.19
C VAL A 57 7.80 1.63 11.97
N LEU A 58 7.54 1.24 10.72
CA LEU A 58 6.35 0.45 10.39
C LEU A 58 6.49 -1.02 10.81
N CYS A 59 7.72 -1.55 10.74
CA CYS A 59 8.08 -2.92 11.08
C CYS A 59 9.37 -2.95 11.94
N PRO A 60 9.28 -2.60 13.24
CA PRO A 60 10.44 -2.50 14.12
C PRO A 60 11.04 -3.84 14.55
N GLY A 61 10.49 -4.97 14.08
CA GLY A 61 10.82 -6.30 14.58
C GLY A 61 10.23 -6.56 15.97
N GLY A 62 10.90 -7.40 16.77
CA GLY A 62 10.55 -7.71 18.16
C GLY A 62 10.13 -9.17 18.39
N GLU A 63 10.34 -9.69 19.60
CA GLU A 63 9.98 -11.07 20.00
C GLU A 63 10.60 -12.18 19.11
N GLY A 64 11.73 -11.91 18.45
CA GLY A 64 12.36 -12.84 17.50
C GLY A 64 11.92 -12.65 16.05
N ARG A 65 11.01 -11.71 15.79
CA ARG A 65 10.68 -11.24 14.44
C ARG A 65 11.73 -10.22 13.96
N PRO A 66 12.26 -10.37 12.75
CA PRO A 66 13.27 -9.46 12.22
C PRO A 66 12.68 -8.06 11.94
N ALA A 67 13.50 -7.03 12.12
CA ALA A 67 13.16 -5.66 11.71
C ALA A 67 13.19 -5.52 10.18
N ALA A 68 12.57 -4.45 9.65
CA ALA A 68 12.51 -4.24 8.21
C ALA A 68 13.89 -4.02 7.57
N SER A 69 14.78 -3.30 8.25
CA SER A 69 16.17 -3.09 7.84
C SER A 69 16.98 -4.39 7.81
N GLU A 70 16.76 -5.31 8.76
CA GLU A 70 17.41 -6.63 8.79
C GLU A 70 17.04 -7.49 7.58
N LEU A 71 15.80 -7.34 7.08
CA LEU A 71 15.31 -7.99 5.86
C LEU A 71 15.65 -7.22 4.57
N GLY A 72 16.31 -6.06 4.66
CA GLY A 72 16.64 -5.24 3.50
C GLY A 72 15.43 -4.71 2.73
N VAL A 73 14.29 -4.49 3.40
CA VAL A 73 13.02 -4.12 2.76
C VAL A 73 13.15 -2.90 1.86
N ALA A 74 13.90 -1.86 2.26
CA ALA A 74 14.09 -0.67 1.45
C ALA A 74 14.80 -0.95 0.11
N ALA A 75 15.73 -1.89 0.07
CA ALA A 75 16.43 -2.30 -1.16
C ALA A 75 15.55 -3.19 -2.05
N LEU A 76 14.70 -4.03 -1.45
CA LEU A 76 13.69 -4.81 -2.18
C LEU A 76 12.65 -3.89 -2.83
N ILE A 77 12.21 -2.85 -2.11
CA ILE A 77 11.32 -1.82 -2.66
C ILE A 77 12.01 -1.09 -3.81
N ASP A 78 13.27 -0.70 -3.69
CA ASP A 78 14.03 -0.08 -4.79
C ASP A 78 14.04 -0.97 -6.05
N THR A 79 14.25 -2.28 -5.87
CA THR A 79 14.15 -3.25 -6.96
C THR A 79 12.74 -3.30 -7.55
N GLN A 80 11.70 -3.26 -6.73
CA GLN A 80 10.31 -3.24 -7.21
C GLN A 80 9.96 -1.94 -7.94
N LEU A 81 10.48 -0.80 -7.49
CA LEU A 81 10.32 0.48 -8.19
C LEU A 81 10.96 0.45 -9.59
N SER A 82 12.05 -0.31 -9.77
CA SER A 82 12.70 -0.47 -11.08
C SER A 82 11.83 -1.18 -12.13
N THR A 83 10.78 -1.90 -11.70
CA THR A 83 9.82 -2.55 -12.60
C THR A 83 8.57 -1.72 -12.85
N MET A 84 8.41 -0.58 -12.15
CA MET A 84 7.27 0.32 -12.32
C MET A 84 7.51 1.34 -13.45
N HIS A 85 6.44 2.05 -13.83
CA HIS A 85 6.60 3.16 -14.77
C HIS A 85 7.50 4.26 -14.14
N PRO A 86 8.45 4.85 -14.89
CA PRO A 86 9.41 5.81 -14.32
C PRO A 86 8.79 7.02 -13.62
N ALA A 87 7.62 7.47 -14.11
CA ALA A 87 6.90 8.58 -13.47
C ALA A 87 6.38 8.20 -12.07
N ASP A 88 5.87 6.99 -11.89
CA ASP A 88 5.33 6.51 -10.61
C ASP A 88 6.46 6.34 -9.59
N ALA A 89 7.60 5.81 -10.04
CA ALA A 89 8.78 5.66 -9.20
C ALA A 89 9.37 7.02 -8.78
N ALA A 90 9.36 8.01 -9.69
CA ALA A 90 9.76 9.38 -9.37
C ALA A 90 8.79 10.05 -8.38
N ASP A 91 7.48 9.83 -8.53
CA ASP A 91 6.48 10.34 -7.59
C ASP A 91 6.63 9.72 -6.21
N PHE A 92 6.94 8.42 -6.12
CA PHE A 92 7.27 7.78 -4.86
C PHE A 92 8.49 8.42 -4.18
N GLY A 93 9.56 8.66 -4.94
CA GLY A 93 10.75 9.38 -4.44
C GLY A 93 10.42 10.80 -3.95
N ARG A 94 9.57 11.55 -4.67
CA ARG A 94 9.10 12.88 -4.25
C ARG A 94 8.30 12.83 -2.95
N VAL A 95 7.48 11.80 -2.76
CA VAL A 95 6.74 11.59 -1.51
C VAL A 95 7.69 11.33 -0.33
N LEU A 96 8.75 10.54 -0.52
CA LEU A 96 9.78 10.34 0.50
C LEU A 96 10.49 11.66 0.87
N LEU A 97 10.86 12.46 -0.13
CA LEU A 97 11.45 13.78 0.10
C LEU A 97 10.49 14.73 0.81
N LEU A 98 9.20 14.66 0.50
CA LEU A 98 8.16 15.45 1.18
C LEU A 98 8.01 15.05 2.66
N LEU A 99 8.06 13.74 2.94
CA LEU A 99 8.02 13.21 4.31
C LEU A 99 9.23 13.69 5.12
N ASP A 100 10.40 13.71 4.51
CA ASP A 100 11.65 14.08 5.16
C ASP A 100 11.91 15.59 5.22
N ASN A 101 11.05 16.43 4.63
CA ASN A 101 11.28 17.87 4.58
C ASN A 101 11.03 18.56 5.94
N ALA A 102 12.09 19.12 6.55
CA ALA A 102 12.00 19.77 7.86
C ALA A 102 11.18 21.07 7.87
N LEU A 103 11.11 21.81 6.75
CA LEU A 103 10.25 22.98 6.62
C LEU A 103 8.76 22.58 6.59
N VAL A 104 8.42 21.52 5.86
CA VAL A 104 7.07 20.94 5.87
C VAL A 104 6.72 20.45 7.27
N GLY A 105 7.66 19.78 7.94
CA GLY A 105 7.52 19.39 9.35
C GLY A 105 7.27 20.59 10.27
N LEU A 106 7.97 21.71 10.07
CA LEU A 106 7.77 22.91 10.89
C LEU A 106 6.39 23.52 10.66
N LEU A 107 5.99 23.68 9.41
CA LEU A 107 4.75 24.38 9.05
C LEU A 107 3.48 23.64 9.47
N PHE A 108 3.47 22.31 9.34
CA PHE A 108 2.26 21.52 9.57
C PHE A 108 2.27 20.78 10.90
N ASP A 109 3.44 20.42 11.41
CA ASP A 109 3.59 19.55 12.57
C ASP A 109 4.42 20.23 13.69
N GLY A 110 4.80 21.52 13.53
CA GLY A 110 5.57 22.28 14.52
C GLY A 110 6.99 21.77 14.75
N ARG A 111 7.53 20.98 13.81
CA ARG A 111 8.76 20.19 13.97
C ARG A 111 9.84 20.60 12.96
N PRO A 112 10.89 21.33 13.37
CA PRO A 112 12.00 21.72 12.50
C PRO A 112 13.06 20.61 12.39
N ARG A 113 12.66 19.38 12.03
CA ARG A 113 13.60 18.24 11.88
C ARG A 113 13.21 17.36 10.71
N HIS A 114 14.19 16.74 10.07
CA HIS A 114 14.01 15.69 9.08
C HIS A 114 13.34 14.45 9.68
N PHE A 115 12.65 13.66 8.86
CA PHE A 115 11.99 12.43 9.32
C PHE A 115 13.04 11.39 9.72
N ALA A 116 14.03 11.16 8.87
CA ALA A 116 15.06 10.13 9.08
C ALA A 116 15.90 10.38 10.36
N ASP A 117 16.04 11.65 10.76
CA ASP A 117 16.80 12.06 11.95
C ASP A 117 16.00 12.01 13.26
N ALA A 118 14.68 11.79 13.17
CA ALA A 118 13.83 11.81 14.35
C ALA A 118 13.93 10.49 15.14
N PRO A 119 13.78 10.51 16.48
CA PRO A 119 13.64 9.27 17.25
C PRO A 119 12.44 8.44 16.77
N ALA A 120 12.50 7.11 16.89
CA ALA A 120 11.43 6.21 16.41
C ALA A 120 10.03 6.59 16.91
N ALA A 121 9.89 6.99 18.18
CA ALA A 121 8.62 7.47 18.73
C ALA A 121 8.09 8.73 18.02
N VAL A 122 8.98 9.64 17.62
CA VAL A 122 8.62 10.85 16.87
C VAL A 122 8.30 10.51 15.41
N GLN A 123 9.05 9.58 14.80
CA GLN A 123 8.72 9.07 13.46
C GLN A 123 7.32 8.46 13.41
N ALA A 124 6.95 7.66 14.41
CA ALA A 124 5.60 7.10 14.52
C ALA A 124 4.51 8.19 14.63
N GLN A 125 4.75 9.25 15.41
CA GLN A 125 3.83 10.38 15.53
C GLN A 125 3.65 11.13 14.20
N ILE A 126 4.73 11.31 13.42
CA ILE A 126 4.66 11.95 12.08
C ILE A 126 3.80 11.10 11.13
N LEU A 127 4.00 9.78 11.13
CA LEU A 127 3.18 8.90 10.30
C LEU A 127 1.71 8.90 10.75
N ALA A 128 1.44 8.99 12.05
CA ALA A 128 0.09 9.17 12.57
C ALA A 128 -0.52 10.51 12.12
N SER A 129 0.25 11.61 12.15
CA SER A 129 -0.24 12.92 11.69
C SER A 129 -0.55 12.93 10.20
N TRP A 130 0.20 12.19 9.39
CA TRP A 130 -0.09 12.02 7.95
C TRP A 130 -1.31 11.14 7.71
N ARG A 131 -1.47 10.05 8.48
CA ARG A 131 -2.64 9.16 8.43
C ARG A 131 -3.93 9.90 8.75
N ASP A 132 -3.92 10.75 9.78
CA ASP A 132 -5.10 11.45 10.31
C ASP A 132 -5.23 12.89 9.78
N SER A 133 -4.35 13.29 8.86
CA SER A 133 -4.33 14.63 8.27
C SER A 133 -5.63 14.97 7.54
N ARG A 134 -6.08 16.24 7.63
CA ARG A 134 -7.20 16.76 6.83
C ARG A 134 -6.86 16.87 5.34
N LEU A 135 -5.58 17.02 4.99
CA LEU A 135 -5.10 17.06 3.61
C LEU A 135 -5.13 15.67 2.98
N LEU A 136 -5.88 15.52 1.88
CA LEU A 136 -6.02 14.25 1.16
C LEU A 136 -4.66 13.70 0.69
N VAL A 137 -3.78 14.56 0.19
CA VAL A 137 -2.44 14.19 -0.30
C VAL A 137 -1.60 13.49 0.77
N ARG A 138 -1.62 13.96 2.03
CA ARG A 138 -0.88 13.33 3.14
C ARG A 138 -1.42 11.93 3.45
N ARG A 139 -2.75 11.77 3.44
CA ARG A 139 -3.38 10.47 3.67
C ARG A 139 -3.07 9.48 2.53
N GLN A 140 -3.11 9.94 1.28
CA GLN A 140 -2.75 9.11 0.12
C GLN A 140 -1.28 8.70 0.15
N ALA A 141 -0.38 9.65 0.42
CA ALA A 141 1.04 9.38 0.59
C ALA A 141 1.29 8.35 1.70
N TYR A 142 0.68 8.52 2.89
CA TYR A 142 0.78 7.54 3.97
C TYR A 142 0.33 6.15 3.53
N LYS A 143 -0.82 6.04 2.85
CA LYS A 143 -1.33 4.75 2.35
C LYS A 143 -0.39 4.11 1.33
N ALA A 144 0.15 4.88 0.39
CA ALA A 144 1.06 4.38 -0.63
C ALA A 144 2.37 3.87 0.00
N LEU A 145 3.00 4.69 0.86
CA LEU A 145 4.21 4.34 1.59
C LEU A 145 4.00 3.09 2.46
N ARG A 146 2.96 3.11 3.32
CA ARG A 146 2.64 1.99 4.18
C ARG A 146 2.32 0.74 3.38
N GLY A 147 1.51 0.85 2.33
CA GLY A 147 1.09 -0.28 1.50
C GLY A 147 2.30 -1.00 0.90
N LEU A 148 3.23 -0.25 0.32
CA LEU A 148 4.42 -0.82 -0.30
C LEU A 148 5.36 -1.47 0.73
N VAL A 149 5.58 -0.82 1.87
CA VAL A 149 6.38 -1.39 2.97
C VAL A 149 5.76 -2.65 3.53
N MET A 150 4.45 -2.63 3.86
CA MET A 150 3.76 -3.80 4.40
C MET A 150 3.74 -4.96 3.40
N ALA A 151 3.46 -4.69 2.13
CA ALA A 151 3.47 -5.71 1.09
C ALA A 151 4.84 -6.36 0.95
N THR A 152 5.91 -5.57 0.94
CA THR A 152 7.28 -6.08 0.77
C THR A 152 7.77 -6.83 2.00
N TYR A 153 7.52 -6.31 3.21
CA TYR A 153 7.92 -6.94 4.46
C TYR A 153 7.24 -8.30 4.65
N TRP A 154 5.91 -8.36 4.51
CA TRP A 154 5.16 -9.60 4.70
C TRP A 154 5.29 -10.61 3.54
N ALA A 155 5.89 -10.19 2.42
CA ALA A 155 6.25 -11.11 1.34
C ALA A 155 7.52 -11.93 1.67
N GLN A 156 8.28 -11.56 2.70
CA GLN A 156 9.53 -12.25 3.05
C GLN A 156 9.27 -13.58 3.78
N PRO A 157 9.91 -14.69 3.39
CA PRO A 157 9.74 -16.00 4.02
C PRO A 157 9.92 -16.01 5.54
N GLU A 158 10.86 -15.20 6.05
CA GLU A 158 11.18 -15.03 7.46
C GLU A 158 9.99 -14.48 8.27
N THR A 159 9.02 -13.85 7.60
CA THR A 159 7.82 -13.28 8.23
C THR A 159 6.60 -14.18 8.15
N TYR A 160 6.60 -15.26 7.37
CA TYR A 160 5.42 -16.09 7.13
C TYR A 160 4.89 -16.74 8.42
N ALA A 161 5.78 -17.30 9.24
CA ALA A 161 5.40 -17.89 10.51
C ALA A 161 4.71 -16.88 11.44
N TRP A 162 5.11 -15.61 11.39
CA TRP A 162 4.56 -14.53 12.20
C TRP A 162 3.17 -14.07 11.78
N SER A 163 2.80 -14.27 10.51
CA SER A 163 1.44 -13.99 10.02
C SER A 163 0.50 -15.18 10.14
N GLY A 164 0.98 -16.34 10.63
CA GLY A 164 0.24 -17.61 10.62
C GLY A 164 0.14 -18.23 9.23
N TYR A 165 0.89 -17.72 8.26
CA TYR A 165 0.96 -18.27 6.91
C TYR A 165 2.03 -19.36 6.86
N PRO A 166 1.73 -20.60 6.44
CA PRO A 166 2.73 -21.66 6.33
C PRO A 166 3.71 -21.45 5.16
N GLY A 167 3.52 -20.40 4.37
CA GLY A 167 4.25 -20.16 3.13
C GLY A 167 3.47 -20.56 1.89
N PRO A 168 3.95 -20.15 0.69
CA PRO A 168 3.33 -20.53 -0.57
C PRO A 168 3.24 -22.06 -0.68
N PRO A 169 2.08 -22.59 -1.08
CA PRO A 169 1.97 -24.02 -1.35
C PRO A 169 2.99 -24.40 -2.42
N ASP A 170 3.62 -25.55 -2.23
CA ASP A 170 4.48 -26.12 -3.25
C ASP A 170 3.61 -26.64 -4.41
N PHE A 171 3.49 -25.82 -5.45
CA PHE A 171 2.76 -26.16 -6.67
C PHE A 171 3.66 -26.76 -7.77
N GLY A 172 4.94 -27.07 -7.51
CA GLY A 172 5.81 -27.60 -8.59
C GLY A 172 7.31 -27.76 -8.36
N GLN A 173 7.83 -27.67 -7.13
CA GLN A 173 9.15 -28.20 -6.77
C GLN A 173 9.05 -29.70 -6.41
N ALA A 174 7.91 -30.14 -5.88
CA ALA A 174 7.46 -31.52 -5.98
C ALA A 174 6.86 -31.74 -7.38
N ARG A 175 7.41 -32.71 -8.13
CA ARG A 175 6.90 -33.12 -9.45
C ARG A 175 5.38 -33.23 -9.42
N ALA A 176 4.68 -32.41 -10.20
CA ALA A 176 3.23 -32.53 -10.36
C ALA A 176 2.91 -34.01 -10.66
N PRO A 177 1.90 -34.62 -10.01
CA PRO A 177 1.44 -35.95 -10.38
C PRO A 177 1.24 -35.99 -11.88
N ALA A 178 1.73 -37.04 -12.55
CA ALA A 178 1.58 -37.15 -13.99
C ALA A 178 0.11 -36.97 -14.35
N ASP A 179 -0.18 -36.12 -15.34
CA ASP A 179 -1.55 -35.90 -15.77
C ASP A 179 -2.09 -37.20 -16.37
N ASP A 180 -2.82 -37.98 -15.57
CA ASP A 180 -3.37 -39.27 -15.98
C ASP A 180 -4.73 -39.05 -16.67
N PHE A 181 -4.70 -38.27 -17.75
CA PHE A 181 -5.89 -37.88 -18.51
C PHE A 181 -6.64 -39.10 -19.06
N GLU A 182 -5.94 -40.21 -19.32
CA GLU A 182 -6.57 -41.48 -19.73
C GLU A 182 -7.41 -42.11 -18.62
N ALA A 183 -6.93 -42.09 -17.38
CA ALA A 183 -7.66 -42.61 -16.23
C ALA A 183 -8.94 -41.79 -15.96
N LEU A 184 -8.84 -40.45 -16.04
CA LEU A 184 -10.00 -39.55 -15.90
C LEU A 184 -10.99 -39.69 -17.06
N ALA A 185 -10.49 -39.89 -18.29
CA ALA A 185 -11.36 -40.15 -19.45
C ALA A 185 -12.05 -41.52 -19.36
N ALA A 186 -11.38 -42.54 -18.82
CA ALA A 186 -11.95 -43.86 -18.57
C ALA A 186 -13.03 -43.81 -17.48
N GLU A 187 -12.79 -43.11 -16.36
CA GLU A 187 -13.78 -42.94 -15.30
C GLU A 187 -15.02 -42.15 -15.79
N GLY A 188 -14.80 -41.10 -16.60
CA GLY A 188 -15.88 -40.37 -17.27
C GLY A 188 -16.70 -41.22 -18.25
N ARG A 189 -16.06 -42.19 -18.92
CA ARG A 189 -16.72 -43.15 -19.81
C ARG A 189 -17.55 -44.17 -19.02
N LEU A 190 -17.02 -44.68 -17.90
CA LEU A 190 -17.70 -45.59 -16.99
C LEU A 190 -18.93 -44.95 -16.34
N ARG A 191 -18.83 -43.69 -15.88
CA ARG A 191 -19.99 -42.95 -15.35
C ARG A 191 -21.06 -42.68 -16.41
N ARG A 192 -20.67 -42.49 -17.67
CA ARG A 192 -21.62 -42.31 -18.78
C ARG A 192 -22.35 -43.61 -19.13
N MET A 193 -21.65 -44.74 -19.03
CA MET A 193 -22.23 -46.07 -19.26
C MET A 193 -23.15 -46.50 -18.09
N GLY A 194 -22.81 -46.16 -16.84
CA GLY A 194 -23.66 -46.45 -15.67
C GLY A 194 -24.94 -45.60 -15.56
N ARG A 195 -25.06 -44.50 -16.34
CA ARG A 195 -26.29 -43.67 -16.40
C ARG A 195 -27.33 -44.22 -17.39
N ALA A 196 -26.96 -45.19 -18.24
CA ALA A 196 -27.88 -45.76 -19.23
C ALA A 196 -28.84 -46.81 -18.65
N GLU A 197 -28.58 -47.33 -17.45
CA GLU A 197 -29.48 -48.28 -16.78
C GLU A 197 -30.30 -47.62 -15.68
N GLY A 198 -31.60 -47.48 -15.95
CA GLY A 198 -32.62 -47.41 -14.90
C GLY A 198 -33.01 -46.01 -14.42
N ARG A 199 -33.71 -45.23 -15.26
CA ARG A 199 -34.77 -44.36 -14.75
C ARG A 199 -36.12 -45.02 -15.07
N PRO A 200 -36.88 -45.54 -14.08
CA PRO A 200 -38.21 -46.06 -14.34
C PRO A 200 -39.09 -44.95 -14.93
N ARG A 201 -39.80 -45.29 -16.01
CA ARG A 201 -40.78 -44.43 -16.68
C ARG A 201 -41.83 -44.01 -15.64
N SER A 202 -41.82 -42.74 -15.25
CA SER A 202 -42.94 -42.13 -14.54
C SER A 202 -44.16 -42.15 -15.47
N SER A 203 -45.09 -43.06 -15.24
CA SER A 203 -46.42 -43.06 -15.84
C SER A 203 -47.20 -41.86 -15.29
N LEU A 204 -47.33 -40.80 -16.09
CA LEU A 204 -48.32 -39.75 -15.85
C LEU A 204 -49.72 -40.30 -16.17
N PRO A 205 -50.73 -40.15 -15.30
CA PRO A 205 -52.11 -40.40 -15.67
C PRO A 205 -52.63 -39.32 -16.65
N PRO A 206 -53.65 -39.63 -17.46
CA PRO A 206 -54.10 -38.75 -18.53
C PRO A 206 -54.90 -37.58 -17.94
N GLY A 207 -54.34 -36.37 -18.06
CA GLY A 207 -55.03 -35.11 -17.75
C GLY A 207 -55.62 -34.52 -19.01
N GLU A 208 -56.94 -34.39 -19.00
CA GLU A 208 -57.81 -33.79 -20.00
C GLU A 208 -57.51 -32.30 -20.24
N GLY A 209 -57.98 -31.78 -21.39
CA GLY A 209 -58.49 -30.40 -21.44
C GLY A 209 -57.55 -29.32 -21.95
N ARG A 210 -57.63 -29.09 -23.27
CA ARG A 210 -57.19 -27.91 -24.02
C ARG A 210 -57.92 -26.63 -23.56
N ALA A 211 -57.22 -25.50 -23.42
CA ALA A 211 -57.60 -24.18 -24.00
C ALA A 211 -56.54 -23.08 -23.72
N PRO A 212 -56.47 -22.02 -24.55
CA PRO A 212 -55.29 -21.16 -24.73
C PRO A 212 -55.46 -19.71 -24.22
N ALA A 213 -54.33 -18.98 -24.29
CA ALA A 213 -54.16 -17.53 -24.50
C ALA A 213 -54.73 -16.53 -23.48
N ASP A 214 -53.87 -15.61 -23.05
CA ASP A 214 -54.04 -14.13 -23.04
C ASP A 214 -53.04 -13.58 -22.00
N ASP A 215 -51.94 -12.95 -22.43
CA ASP A 215 -51.81 -11.51 -22.70
C ASP A 215 -51.78 -10.68 -21.41
N GLU A 216 -50.58 -10.16 -21.06
CA GLU A 216 -50.32 -8.86 -20.41
C GLU A 216 -48.91 -8.83 -19.78
N LEU A 217 -47.99 -8.18 -20.47
CA LEU A 217 -46.90 -7.43 -19.84
C LEU A 217 -47.51 -6.21 -19.12
N PRO A 218 -46.93 -5.79 -18.00
CA PRO A 218 -46.57 -4.38 -17.95
C PRO A 218 -45.16 -4.11 -17.43
N ALA A 219 -44.72 -2.94 -17.89
CA ALA A 219 -43.41 -2.36 -17.74
C ALA A 219 -43.11 -1.83 -16.32
N ALA A 220 -41.80 -1.74 -16.09
CA ALA A 220 -41.05 -0.92 -15.14
C ALA A 220 -41.76 0.25 -14.43
N GLU A 221 -41.51 0.35 -13.12
CA GLU A 221 -41.43 1.63 -12.41
C GLU A 221 -40.15 1.68 -11.52
N PRO A 222 -39.48 2.85 -11.43
CA PRO A 222 -38.24 3.04 -10.69
C PRO A 222 -38.51 3.40 -9.21
N ARG A 223 -37.70 2.88 -8.29
CA ARG A 223 -37.79 3.21 -6.86
C ARG A 223 -37.05 4.51 -6.54
N GLN A 224 -37.81 5.41 -5.92
CA GLN A 224 -37.45 6.74 -5.44
C GLN A 224 -36.48 6.73 -4.25
N GLU A 225 -35.72 7.82 -4.17
CA GLU A 225 -34.98 8.34 -3.02
C GLU A 225 -35.87 8.67 -1.81
N ALA A 226 -35.24 8.67 -0.64
CA ALA A 226 -35.36 9.62 0.49
C ALA A 226 -35.43 8.91 1.86
N PRO A 227 -35.19 9.61 2.98
CA PRO A 227 -34.62 10.96 3.15
C PRO A 227 -33.23 10.97 3.80
#